data_AF-A0A933NHL7-F1
#
_entry.id   AF-A0A933NHL7-F1
#
_cell.length_a   1.000
_cell.length_b   1.000
_cell.length_c   1.000
_cell.angle_alpha   90.00
_cell.angle_beta   90.00
_cell.angle_gamma   90.00
#
_symmetry.space_group_name_H-M   'P 1'
#
loop_
_entity.id
_entity.type
_entity.pdbx_description
1 polymer ?
#
loop_
_entity_poly.entity_id
_entity_poly.type
_entity_poly.pdbx_seq_one_letter_code
_entity_poly.pdbx_strand_id
1 'polypeptide(L)'
;MLLAIVTCPAFSWFWSYSDRAVGHRRRCTKRDLARLASQSGLEPAGSAYFMFLLSPLLVLSRFLRPHAETLDGKDLQDTIRRTYRIPTAIVDELLALALAVETPVGLWVPFPWGTSVHGVFRGRA
;
A
#
# COMPACT_ATOMS: atom_id res chain seq x y z
N MET A 1 5.21 -28.79 -1.16
CA MET A 1 4.17 -27.76 -1.44
C MET A 1 4.78 -26.41 -1.13
N LEU A 2 5.04 -25.58 -2.14
CA LEU A 2 5.64 -24.25 -1.95
C LEU A 2 4.52 -23.22 -1.72
N LEU A 3 4.65 -22.39 -0.69
CA LEU A 3 3.72 -21.30 -0.39
C LEU A 3 4.48 -19.97 -0.46
N ALA A 4 4.00 -19.04 -1.27
CA ALA A 4 4.55 -17.69 -1.40
C ALA A 4 3.51 -16.65 -0.98
N ILE A 5 3.92 -15.72 -0.13
CA ILE A 5 3.11 -14.57 0.30
C ILE A 5 3.82 -13.32 -0.21
N VAL A 6 3.13 -12.53 -1.01
CA VAL A 6 3.67 -11.29 -1.59
C VAL A 6 2.80 -10.12 -1.18
N THR A 7 3.43 -9.08 -0.63
CA THR A 7 2.79 -7.80 -0.34
C THR A 7 3.35 -6.74 -1.28
N CYS A 8 2.48 -5.95 -1.89
CA CYS A 8 2.87 -4.84 -2.76
C CYS A 8 1.99 -3.61 -2.48
N PRO A 9 2.52 -2.40 -2.65
CA PRO A 9 1.70 -1.20 -2.58
C PRO A 9 0.67 -1.23 -3.72
N ALA A 10 -0.58 -0.91 -3.41
CA ALA A 10 -1.70 -1.05 -4.33
C ALA A 10 -1.94 0.21 -5.15
N PHE A 11 -2.51 -0.01 -6.34
CA PHE A 11 -2.93 0.97 -7.34
C PHE A 11 -1.88 2.00 -7.76
N SER A 12 -1.57 2.06 -9.05
CA SER A 12 -0.65 3.06 -9.62
C SER A 12 -1.11 4.51 -9.40
N TRP A 13 -2.40 4.75 -9.19
CA TRP A 13 -2.88 6.10 -8.86
C TRP A 13 -2.38 6.59 -7.50
N PHE A 14 -2.03 5.67 -6.59
CA PHE A 14 -1.35 6.05 -5.36
C PHE A 14 0.16 6.27 -5.54
N TRP A 15 0.70 6.26 -6.75
CA TRP A 15 2.11 6.56 -6.96
C TRP A 15 2.44 8.00 -6.58
N SER A 16 3.55 8.18 -5.87
CA SER A 16 4.01 9.50 -5.43
C SER A 16 5.52 9.56 -5.37
N TYR A 17 6.06 10.75 -5.11
CA TYR A 17 7.49 10.91 -4.86
C TYR A 17 7.99 10.00 -3.72
N SER A 18 7.19 9.76 -2.68
CA SER A 18 7.57 8.86 -1.58
C SER A 18 7.93 7.46 -2.08
N ASP A 19 7.22 6.95 -3.09
CA ASP A 19 7.51 5.66 -3.73
C ASP A 19 8.87 5.66 -4.42
N ARG A 20 9.22 6.76 -5.12
CA ARG A 20 10.55 6.93 -5.71
C ARG A 20 11.64 7.02 -4.65
N ALA A 21 11.38 7.73 -3.55
CA ALA A 21 12.33 7.93 -2.46
C ALA A 21 12.70 6.61 -1.74
N VAL A 22 11.75 5.69 -1.58
CA VAL A 22 12.02 4.35 -1.02
C VAL A 22 12.45 3.31 -2.07
N GLY A 23 12.66 3.72 -3.33
CA GLY A 23 13.09 2.84 -4.40
C GLY A 23 12.02 1.87 -4.91
N HIS A 24 10.74 2.11 -4.62
CA HIS A 24 9.67 1.35 -5.25
C HIS A 24 9.72 1.53 -6.78
N ARG A 25 9.41 0.44 -7.49
CA ARG A 25 9.45 0.39 -8.96
C ARG A 25 8.07 0.35 -9.62
N ARG A 26 7.06 -0.15 -8.89
CA ARG A 26 5.67 -0.23 -9.35
C ARG A 26 4.71 -0.43 -8.18
N ARG A 27 3.47 0.00 -8.36
CA ARG A 27 2.32 -0.40 -7.54
C ARG A 27 1.51 -1.44 -8.30
N CYS A 28 1.04 -2.48 -7.62
CA CYS A 28 0.40 -3.63 -8.24
C CYS A 28 -1.08 -3.72 -7.85
N THR A 29 -1.91 -4.28 -8.71
CA THR A 29 -3.30 -4.65 -8.38
C THR A 29 -3.41 -6.15 -8.14
N LYS A 30 -4.56 -6.62 -7.62
CA LYS A 30 -4.86 -8.07 -7.52
C LYS A 30 -4.70 -8.78 -8.87
N ARG A 31 -5.08 -8.13 -9.97
CA ARG A 31 -4.97 -8.68 -11.33
C ARG A 31 -3.52 -8.82 -11.77
N ASP A 32 -2.67 -7.85 -11.44
CA ASP A 32 -1.24 -7.90 -11.76
C ASP A 32 -0.55 -9.02 -10.98
N LEU A 33 -0.88 -9.15 -9.70
CA LEU A 33 -0.40 -10.23 -8.84
C LEU A 33 -0.80 -11.62 -9.36
N ALA A 34 -2.07 -11.79 -9.75
CA ALA A 34 -2.54 -13.04 -10.34
C ALA A 34 -1.82 -13.36 -11.67
N ARG A 35 -1.65 -12.36 -12.54
CA ARG A 35 -0.93 -12.52 -13.81
C ARG A 35 0.52 -12.94 -13.60
N LEU A 36 1.23 -12.29 -12.69
CA LEU A 36 2.63 -12.62 -12.36
C LEU A 36 2.77 -14.03 -11.80
N ALA A 37 1.83 -14.44 -10.95
CA ALA A 37 1.79 -15.79 -10.40
C ALA A 37 1.62 -16.84 -11.52
N SER A 38 0.65 -16.65 -12.42
CA SER A 38 0.43 -17.56 -13.55
C SER A 38 1.65 -17.65 -14.46
N GLN A 39 2.32 -16.52 -14.74
CA GLN A 39 3.56 -16.51 -15.53
C GLN A 39 4.72 -17.23 -14.85
N SER A 40 4.69 -17.33 -13.52
CA SER A 40 5.72 -17.98 -12.71
C SER A 40 5.39 -19.43 -12.37
N GLY A 41 4.32 -20.01 -12.94
CA GLY A 41 3.87 -21.37 -12.66
C GLY A 41 3.25 -21.56 -11.27
N LEU A 42 2.83 -20.46 -10.61
CA LEU A 42 2.16 -20.49 -9.33
C LEU A 42 0.64 -20.37 -9.49
N GLU A 43 -0.11 -21.08 -8.65
CA GLU A 43 -1.56 -20.97 -8.55
C GLU A 43 -1.96 -19.92 -7.50
N PRO A 44 -2.79 -18.93 -7.85
CA PRO A 44 -3.30 -17.95 -6.89
C PRO A 44 -4.29 -18.62 -5.92
N ALA A 45 -3.92 -18.67 -4.64
CA ALA A 45 -4.75 -19.21 -3.57
C ALA A 45 -5.64 -18.13 -2.93
N GLY A 46 -5.26 -16.86 -3.01
CA GLY A 46 -6.06 -15.75 -2.51
C GLY A 46 -5.39 -14.40 -2.73
N SER A 47 -6.18 -13.33 -2.84
CA SER A 47 -5.65 -11.97 -2.84
C SER A 47 -6.64 -10.99 -2.22
N ALA A 48 -6.17 -10.11 -1.35
CA ALA A 48 -6.98 -9.11 -0.67
C ALA A 48 -6.27 -7.76 -0.61
N TYR A 49 -7.06 -6.69 -0.59
CA TYR A 49 -6.58 -5.35 -0.33
C TYR A 49 -6.62 -5.11 1.18
N PHE A 50 -5.69 -4.32 1.68
CA PHE A 50 -5.63 -3.91 3.08
C PHE A 50 -5.16 -2.45 3.18
N MET A 51 -5.34 -1.85 4.36
CA MET A 51 -5.26 -0.40 4.61
C MET A 51 -6.36 0.38 3.86
N PHE A 52 -7.58 -0.14 3.86
CA PHE A 52 -8.76 0.53 3.32
C PHE A 52 -9.12 1.79 4.13
N LEU A 53 -9.14 1.73 5.47
CA LEU A 53 -9.54 2.86 6.31
C LEU A 53 -8.54 4.01 6.25
N LEU A 54 -7.28 3.69 5.97
CA LEU A 54 -6.22 4.68 5.75
C LEU A 54 -6.23 5.27 4.34
N SER A 55 -6.85 4.61 3.37
CA SER A 55 -6.90 5.10 2.00
C SER A 55 -7.53 6.50 1.86
N PRO A 56 -8.68 6.85 2.48
CA PRO A 56 -9.23 8.20 2.39
C PRO A 56 -8.32 9.23 3.08
N LEU A 57 -7.70 8.87 4.20
CA LEU A 57 -6.77 9.77 4.90
C LEU A 57 -5.51 10.02 4.05
N LEU A 58 -4.99 9.00 3.38
CA LEU A 58 -3.88 9.14 2.44
C LEU A 58 -4.25 10.06 1.28
N VAL A 59 -5.43 9.88 0.68
CA VAL A 59 -5.94 10.75 -0.39
C VAL A 59 -6.04 12.20 0.11
N LEU A 60 -6.65 12.42 1.28
CA LEU A 60 -6.81 13.75 1.86
C LEU A 60 -5.44 14.40 2.12
N SER A 61 -4.50 13.66 2.70
CA SER A 61 -3.14 14.15 2.95
C SER A 61 -2.42 14.58 1.66
N ARG A 62 -2.77 13.97 0.52
CA ARG A 62 -2.22 14.30 -0.79
C ARG A 62 -2.89 15.50 -1.45
N PHE A 63 -4.18 15.71 -1.22
CA PHE A 63 -4.86 16.93 -1.65
C PHE A 63 -4.39 18.16 -0.88
N LEU A 64 -4.07 18.01 0.40
CA LEU A 64 -3.58 19.09 1.26
C LEU A 64 -2.10 19.42 1.05
N ARG A 65 -1.33 18.56 0.36
CA ARG A 65 0.10 18.76 0.15
C ARG A 65 0.38 19.16 -1.31
N PRO A 66 1.33 20.08 -1.55
CA PRO A 66 1.76 20.40 -2.90
C PRO A 66 2.23 19.14 -3.63
N HIS A 67 1.98 19.07 -4.94
CA HIS A 67 2.50 17.97 -5.74
C HIS A 67 4.03 17.99 -5.67
N ALA A 68 4.63 16.92 -5.14
CA ALA A 68 6.07 16.86 -4.94
C ALA A 68 6.88 16.98 -6.26
N GLU A 69 6.22 16.85 -7.41
CA GLU A 69 6.81 17.03 -8.75
C GLU A 69 6.97 18.51 -9.14
N THR A 70 6.29 19.42 -8.45
CA THR A 70 6.39 20.88 -8.69
C THR A 70 7.28 21.58 -7.66
N LEU A 71 7.88 20.84 -6.73
CA LEU A 71 8.71 21.39 -5.65
C LEU A 71 10.18 21.40 -6.05
N ASP A 72 10.89 22.48 -5.71
CA ASP A 72 12.32 22.62 -5.95
C ASP A 72 13.13 21.64 -5.06
N GLY A 73 14.39 21.37 -5.41
CA GLY A 73 15.18 20.30 -4.79
C GLY A 73 15.36 20.40 -3.27
N LYS A 74 15.37 21.62 -2.72
CA LYS A 74 15.41 21.88 -1.26
C LYS A 74 14.04 21.66 -0.60
N ASP A 75 12.97 22.18 -1.20
CA ASP A 75 11.60 22.04 -0.69
C ASP A 75 11.15 20.57 -0.68
N LEU A 76 11.67 19.79 -1.63
CA LEU A 76 11.47 18.34 -1.71
C LEU A 76 12.12 17.61 -0.52
N GLN A 77 13.37 17.94 -0.18
CA GLN A 77 14.09 17.38 0.98
C GLN A 77 13.37 17.69 2.30
N ASP A 78 12.87 18.92 2.46
CA ASP A 78 12.12 19.29 3.66
C ASP A 78 10.77 18.59 3.73
N THR A 79 10.10 18.40 2.59
CA THR A 79 8.86 17.63 2.49
C THR A 79 9.09 16.16 2.86
N ILE A 80 10.19 15.55 2.42
CA ILE A 80 10.60 14.19 2.83
C ILE A 80 10.75 14.12 4.33
N ARG A 81 11.58 14.98 4.92
CA ARG A 81 11.86 14.99 6.37
C ARG A 81 10.59 15.12 7.20
N ARG A 82 9.65 15.98 6.78
CA ARG A 82 8.35 16.14 7.43
C ARG A 82 7.44 14.93 7.27
N THR A 83 7.54 14.20 6.16
CA THR A 83 6.70 13.03 5.87
C THR A 83 7.14 11.80 6.66
N TYR A 84 8.45 11.63 6.88
CA TYR A 84 8.99 10.53 7.70
C TYR A 84 9.06 10.86 9.19
N ARG A 85 8.60 12.04 9.61
CA ARG A 85 8.49 12.37 11.03
C ARG A 85 7.33 11.58 11.62
N ILE A 86 7.62 10.86 12.71
CA ILE A 86 6.60 10.11 13.46
C ILE A 86 5.52 11.12 13.90
N PRO A 87 4.22 10.83 13.67
CA PRO A 87 3.14 11.65 14.16
C PRO A 87 3.18 11.82 15.68
N THR A 88 2.38 12.73 16.22
CA THR A 88 2.17 12.76 17.68
C THR A 88 1.54 11.44 18.13
N ALA A 89 1.80 11.04 19.39
CA ALA A 89 1.34 9.75 19.94
C ALA A 89 -0.17 9.51 19.74
N ILE A 90 -1.00 10.55 19.88
CA ILE A 90 -2.45 10.46 19.67
C ILE A 90 -2.79 10.09 18.21
N VAL A 91 -2.10 10.69 17.24
CA VAL A 91 -2.33 10.39 15.83
C VAL A 91 -1.86 8.97 15.51
N ASP A 92 -0.70 8.57 16.03
CA ASP A 92 -0.19 7.21 15.86
C ASP A 92 -1.14 6.16 16.43
N GLU A 93 -1.64 6.36 17.65
CA GLU A 93 -2.63 5.47 18.29
C GLU A 93 -3.95 5.39 17.50
N LEU A 94 -4.46 6.51 17.00
CA LEU A 94 -5.69 6.50 16.18
C LEU A 94 -5.50 5.74 14.86
N LEU A 95 -4.35 5.90 14.22
CA LEU A 95 -4.01 5.15 13.00
C LEU A 95 -3.82 3.66 13.29
N ALA A 96 -3.17 3.33 14.39
CA ALA A 96 -2.98 1.96 14.85
C ALA A 96 -4.33 1.30 15.19
N LEU A 97 -5.22 2.02 15.88
CA LEU A 97 -6.57 1.55 16.19
C LEU A 97 -7.39 1.33 14.92
N ALA A 98 -7.32 2.25 13.95
CA ALA A 98 -7.99 2.07 12.67
C ALA A 98 -7.53 0.79 11.96
N LEU A 99 -6.22 0.52 11.92
CA LEU A 99 -5.67 -0.73 11.36
C LEU A 99 -6.05 -1.98 12.17
N ALA A 100 -6.06 -1.86 13.50
CA ALA A 100 -6.42 -2.95 14.40
C ALA A 100 -7.89 -3.35 14.23
N VAL A 101 -8.78 -2.39 13.99
CA VAL A 101 -10.20 -2.63 13.66
C VAL A 101 -10.37 -3.13 12.23
N GLU A 102 -9.55 -2.65 11.29
CA GLU A 102 -9.63 -3.09 9.89
C GLU A 102 -9.28 -4.58 9.72
N THR A 103 -8.29 -5.07 10.47
CA THR A 103 -7.77 -6.44 10.37
C THR A 103 -8.86 -7.51 10.55
N PRO A 104 -9.66 -7.52 11.65
CA PRO A 104 -10.75 -8.46 11.79
C PRO A 104 -11.81 -8.23 10.73
N VAL A 105 -12.17 -6.99 10.37
CA VAL A 105 -13.19 -6.72 9.34
C VAL A 105 -12.79 -7.26 7.96
N GLY A 106 -11.51 -7.18 7.61
CA GLY A 106 -10.95 -7.69 6.35
C GLY A 106 -10.99 -9.22 6.21
N LEU A 107 -11.18 -9.95 7.32
CA LEU A 107 -11.43 -11.39 7.28
C LEU A 107 -12.88 -11.71 6.87
N TRP A 108 -13.82 -10.80 7.09
CA TRP A 108 -15.25 -11.01 6.85
C TRP A 108 -15.71 -10.33 5.55
N VAL A 109 -15.12 -9.18 5.23
CA VAL A 109 -15.50 -8.37 4.07
C VAL A 109 -14.28 -8.19 3.16
N PRO A 110 -14.33 -8.68 1.90
CA PRO A 110 -13.27 -8.43 0.96
C PRO A 110 -13.29 -6.95 0.56
N PHE A 111 -12.30 -6.18 1.03
CA PHE A 111 -12.24 -4.77 0.68
C PHE A 111 -12.06 -4.57 -0.84
N PRO A 112 -12.85 -3.67 -1.46
CA PRO A 112 -12.78 -3.38 -2.89
C PRO A 112 -11.50 -2.64 -3.28
N TRP A 113 -10.90 -1.87 -2.35
CA TRP A 113 -9.64 -1.17 -2.53
C TRP A 113 -8.84 -1.10 -1.22
N GLY A 114 -7.64 -0.53 -1.27
CA GLY A 114 -6.73 -0.34 -0.14
C GLY A 114 -5.43 0.29 -0.64
N THR A 115 -4.61 0.83 0.25
CA THR A 115 -3.30 1.38 -0.15
C THR A 115 -2.27 0.29 -0.44
N SER A 116 -2.56 -0.93 -0.02
CA SER A 116 -1.70 -2.10 -0.19
C SER A 116 -2.51 -3.33 -0.60
N VAL A 117 -1.84 -4.26 -1.29
CA VAL A 117 -2.41 -5.54 -1.74
C VAL A 117 -1.51 -6.67 -1.31
N HIS A 118 -2.09 -7.78 -0.88
CA HIS A 118 -1.36 -9.01 -0.67
C HIS A 118 -1.94 -10.14 -1.53
N GLY A 119 -1.06 -11.05 -1.93
CA GLY A 119 -1.40 -12.27 -2.67
C GLY A 119 -0.74 -13.48 -2.02
N VAL A 120 -1.49 -14.57 -1.95
CA VAL A 120 -1.03 -15.88 -1.48
C VAL A 120 -1.04 -16.82 -2.67
N PHE A 121 0.09 -17.47 -2.92
CA PHE A 121 0.29 -18.33 -4.09
C PHE A 121 0.84 -19.69 -3.67
N ARG A 122 0.41 -20.72 -4.37
CA ARG A 122 0.87 -22.11 -4.17
C ARG A 122 1.64 -22.57 -5.40
N GLY A 123 2.78 -23.22 -5.18
CA GLY A 123 3.51 -23.89 -6.26
C GLY A 123 2.75 -25.12 -6.71
N ARG A 124 2.57 -25.27 -8.03
CA ARG A 124 2.19 -26.55 -8.62
C ARG A 124 3.30 -27.57 -8.33
N ALA A 125 2.93 -28.67 -7.68
CA ALA A 125 3.81 -29.84 -7.57
C ALA A 125 3.88 -30.55 -8.92
#